data_AF-A0A958S4U7-F1
#
_entry.id   AF-A0A958S4U7-F1
#
_cell.length_a   1.000
_cell.length_b   1.000
_cell.length_c   1.000
_cell.angle_alpha   90.00
_cell.angle_beta   90.00
_cell.angle_gamma   90.00
#
_symmetry.space_group_name_H-M   'P 1'
#
loop_
_entity.id
_entity.type
_entity.pdbx_description
1 polymer ?
#
loop_
_entity_poly.entity_id
_entity_poly.type
_entity_poly.pdbx_seq_one_letter_code
_entity_poly.pdbx_strand_id
1 'polypeptide(L)'
;MSVIGVVLLLLAPLWIAIGHSVVLRSRKFGSVPAVPLTTMICTATVIFLWLTLAITEGPRYYRNATPTLFTLCLAILGAHFYFHVFNMSESSRRIRLLRRLLNKQSMRETTKEYTPAGMYQARLERLVSWKQVTLRAGTLYPKASILSLAAHILHILDRLMFPERFIDPLHEDPEVG
;
A
#
# COMPACT_ATOMS: atom_id res chain seq x y z
N MET A 1 18.48 5.71 27.03
CA MET A 1 17.62 4.59 26.62
C MET A 1 18.33 3.30 26.97
N SER A 2 17.63 2.30 27.51
CA SER A 2 18.18 0.95 27.57
C SER A 2 18.39 0.38 26.15
N VAL A 3 19.35 -0.54 26.02
CA VAL A 3 19.58 -1.30 24.78
C VAL A 3 18.30 -2.00 24.33
N ILE A 4 17.53 -2.53 25.29
CA ILE A 4 16.25 -3.21 25.05
C ILE A 4 15.24 -2.26 24.38
N GLY A 5 15.11 -1.02 24.86
CA GLY A 5 14.20 -0.04 24.26
C GLY A 5 14.56 0.33 22.81
N VAL A 6 15.86 0.42 22.49
CA VAL A 6 16.33 0.68 21.12
C VAL A 6 15.99 -0.51 20.21
N VAL A 7 16.25 -1.73 20.67
CA VAL A 7 15.95 -2.95 19.89
C VAL A 7 14.45 -3.07 19.62
N LEU A 8 13.60 -2.81 20.62
CA LEU A 8 12.15 -2.85 20.46
C LEU A 8 11.64 -1.81 19.44
N LEU A 9 12.20 -0.59 19.47
CA LEU A 9 11.89 0.46 18.49
C LEU A 9 12.28 0.07 17.06
N LEU A 10 13.47 -0.48 16.88
CA LEU A 10 13.96 -0.91 15.57
C LEU A 10 13.12 -2.07 15.00
N LEU A 11 12.61 -2.94 15.87
CA LEU A 11 11.74 -4.05 15.48
C LEU A 11 10.27 -3.65 15.31
N ALA A 12 9.86 -2.45 15.75
CA ALA A 12 8.46 -2.04 15.70
C ALA A 12 7.84 -2.08 14.29
N PRO A 13 8.49 -1.60 13.21
CA PRO A 13 7.93 -1.69 11.86
C PRO A 13 7.70 -3.14 11.42
N LEU A 14 8.60 -4.05 11.82
CA LEU A 14 8.48 -5.47 11.51
C LEU A 14 7.29 -6.09 12.23
N TRP A 15 7.10 -5.77 13.51
CA TRP A 15 5.92 -6.21 14.28
C TRP A 15 4.61 -5.70 13.69
N ILE A 16 4.56 -4.42 13.26
CA ILE A 16 3.39 -3.86 12.57
C ILE A 16 3.10 -4.63 11.29
N ALA A 17 4.13 -4.91 10.48
CA ALA A 17 3.98 -5.63 9.21
C ALA A 17 3.49 -7.07 9.43
N ILE A 18 4.03 -7.78 10.43
CA ILE A 18 3.59 -9.13 10.81
C ILE A 18 2.15 -9.10 11.30
N GLY A 19 1.83 -8.21 12.25
CA GLY A 19 0.47 -8.05 12.78
C GLY A 19 -0.53 -7.75 11.67
N HIS A 20 -0.22 -6.82 10.78
CA HIS A 20 -1.05 -6.50 9.63
C HIS A 20 -1.22 -7.69 8.68
N SER A 21 -0.15 -8.45 8.41
CA SER A 21 -0.23 -9.65 7.58
C SER A 21 -1.09 -10.74 8.20
N VAL A 22 -1.00 -10.95 9.51
CA VAL A 22 -1.82 -11.94 10.25
C VAL A 22 -3.28 -11.53 10.23
N VAL A 23 -3.58 -10.26 10.50
CA VAL A 23 -4.96 -9.76 10.51
C VAL A 23 -5.58 -9.82 9.11
N LEU A 24 -4.84 -9.45 8.06
CA LEU A 24 -5.31 -9.59 6.68
C LEU A 24 -5.54 -11.04 6.24
N ARG A 25 -4.76 -11.99 6.77
CA ARG A 25 -4.94 -13.43 6.50
C ARG A 25 -6.06 -14.05 7.32
N SER A 26 -6.49 -13.40 8.40
CA SER A 26 -7.59 -13.89 9.23
C SER A 26 -8.91 -13.74 8.47
N ARG A 27 -9.53 -14.88 8.12
CA ARG A 27 -10.82 -14.94 7.40
C ARG A 27 -11.94 -14.17 8.12
N LYS A 28 -11.85 -13.99 9.44
CA LYS A 28 -12.82 -13.23 10.24
C LYS A 28 -12.86 -11.74 9.91
N PHE A 29 -11.79 -11.18 9.35
CA PHE A 29 -11.68 -9.76 9.00
C PHE A 29 -11.84 -9.49 7.50
N GLY A 30 -12.22 -10.49 6.71
CA GLY A 30 -12.32 -10.37 5.24
C GLY A 30 -13.29 -9.31 4.73
N SER A 31 -14.24 -8.86 5.56
CA SER A 31 -15.20 -7.80 5.25
C SER A 31 -14.77 -6.41 5.71
N VAL A 32 -13.72 -6.29 6.54
CA VAL A 32 -13.32 -4.99 7.10
C VAL A 32 -12.51 -4.23 6.05
N PRO A 33 -12.85 -2.97 5.74
CA PRO A 33 -12.06 -2.17 4.82
C PRO A 33 -10.61 -2.04 5.31
N ALA A 34 -9.64 -2.09 4.39
CA ALA A 34 -8.22 -2.10 4.76
C ALA A 34 -7.78 -0.87 5.59
N VAL A 35 -8.42 0.28 5.37
CA VAL A 35 -8.11 1.54 6.07
C VAL A 35 -8.37 1.46 7.59
N PRO A 36 -9.60 1.21 8.09
CA PRO A 36 -9.85 1.10 9.53
C PRO A 36 -9.06 -0.04 10.18
N LEU A 37 -8.81 -1.13 9.46
CA LEU A 37 -7.98 -2.23 9.93
C LEU A 37 -6.53 -1.80 10.16
N THR A 38 -5.96 -1.08 9.19
CA THR A 38 -4.59 -0.54 9.28
C THR A 38 -4.50 0.47 10.42
N THR A 39 -5.48 1.36 10.54
CA THR A 39 -5.55 2.33 11.64
C THR A 39 -5.61 1.64 13.00
N MET A 40 -6.44 0.60 13.15
CA MET A 40 -6.55 -0.17 14.39
C MET A 40 -5.21 -0.82 14.78
N ILE A 41 -4.50 -1.42 13.82
CA ILE A 41 -3.20 -2.06 14.05
C ILE A 41 -2.15 -1.01 14.44
N CYS A 42 -2.11 0.12 13.75
CA CYS A 42 -1.21 1.22 14.10
C CYS A 42 -1.47 1.73 15.53
N THR A 43 -2.74 1.97 15.88
CA THR A 43 -3.12 2.42 17.23
C THR A 43 -2.75 1.39 18.30
N ALA A 44 -3.05 0.12 18.07
CA ALA A 44 -2.70 -0.96 18.99
C ALA A 44 -1.18 -1.06 19.20
N THR A 45 -0.40 -0.86 18.13
CA THR A 45 1.08 -0.88 18.22
C THR A 45 1.61 0.32 19.01
N VAL A 46 1.05 1.51 18.81
CA VAL A 46 1.45 2.70 19.58
C VAL A 46 1.17 2.49 21.07
N ILE A 47 0.00 1.95 21.43
CA ILE A 47 -0.35 1.63 22.81
C ILE A 47 0.61 0.58 23.39
N PHE A 48 0.89 -0.49 22.62
CA PHE A 48 1.80 -1.56 23.06
C PHE A 48 3.22 -1.04 23.31
N LEU A 49 3.75 -0.21 22.40
CA LEU A 49 5.06 0.42 22.56
C LEU A 49 5.06 1.33 23.79
N TRP A 50 4.04 2.16 23.97
CA TRP A 50 3.92 3.04 25.12
C TRP A 50 3.89 2.26 26.45
N LEU A 51 3.08 1.21 26.55
CA LEU A 51 3.02 0.34 27.73
C LEU A 51 4.36 -0.35 28.00
N THR A 52 5.01 -0.87 26.95
CA THR A 52 6.30 -1.56 27.10
C THR A 52 7.37 -0.60 27.63
N LEU A 53 7.36 0.66 27.19
CA LEU A 53 8.27 1.69 27.69
C LEU A 53 7.93 2.13 29.11
N ALA A 54 6.65 2.29 29.42
CA ALA A 54 6.20 2.62 30.78
C ALA A 54 6.62 1.54 31.78
N ILE A 55 6.58 0.26 31.40
CA ILE A 55 7.00 -0.87 32.24
C ILE A 55 8.54 -0.96 32.34
N THR A 56 9.24 -0.88 31.21
CA THR A 56 10.71 -1.10 31.17
C THR A 56 11.52 0.09 31.67
N GLU A 57 11.02 1.31 31.51
CA GLU A 57 11.72 2.54 31.87
C GLU A 57 10.99 3.35 32.97
N GLY A 58 9.81 2.89 33.44
CA GLY A 58 8.99 3.52 34.48
C GLY A 58 9.72 3.94 35.77
N PRO A 59 10.70 3.17 36.29
CA PRO A 59 11.48 3.61 37.45
C PRO A 59 12.42 4.79 37.15
N ARG A 60 12.87 4.93 35.90
CA ARG A 60 13.71 6.04 35.42
C ARG A 60 12.88 7.23 34.92
N TYR A 61 11.62 6.97 34.58
CA TYR A 61 10.63 7.90 34.04
C TYR A 61 10.38 9.12 34.94
N TYR A 62 10.31 8.91 36.27
CA TYR A 62 10.09 9.98 37.23
C TYR A 62 11.20 11.03 37.27
N ARG A 63 12.38 10.72 36.71
CA ARG A 63 13.54 11.61 36.75
C ARG A 63 13.76 12.40 35.46
N ASN A 64 13.33 11.91 34.30
CA ASN A 64 13.50 12.57 33.00
C ASN A 64 12.50 12.05 31.95
N ALA A 65 11.62 12.93 31.46
CA ALA A 65 10.60 12.59 30.45
C ALA A 65 11.12 12.52 29.01
N THR A 66 12.31 13.07 28.74
CA THR A 66 12.91 13.20 27.39
C THR A 66 13.00 11.88 26.60
N PRO A 67 13.44 10.74 27.19
CA PRO A 67 13.54 9.48 26.45
C PRO A 67 12.18 8.92 26.02
N THR A 68 11.14 9.14 26.83
CA THR A 68 9.78 8.72 26.53
C THR A 68 9.21 9.52 25.36
N LEU A 69 9.35 10.84 25.40
CA LEU A 69 8.90 11.72 24.32
C LEU A 69 9.62 11.39 23.01
N PHE A 70 10.94 11.19 23.05
CA PHE A 70 11.72 10.79 21.90
C PHE A 70 11.23 9.46 21.29
N THR A 71 10.96 8.47 22.13
CA THR A 71 10.48 7.16 21.69
C THR A 71 9.06 7.22 21.13
N LEU A 72 8.17 7.99 21.76
CA LEU A 72 6.81 8.22 21.26
C LEU A 72 6.86 8.88 19.87
N CYS A 73 7.69 9.91 19.69
CA CYS A 73 7.89 10.56 18.39
C CYS A 73 8.39 9.57 17.33
N LEU A 74 9.37 8.73 17.66
CA LEU A 74 9.87 7.69 16.74
C LEU A 74 8.80 6.66 16.38
N ALA A 75 7.99 6.23 17.36
CA ALA A 75 6.89 5.29 17.11
C ALA A 75 5.82 5.89 16.19
N ILE A 76 5.42 7.14 16.42
CA ILE A 76 4.48 7.88 15.57
C ILE A 76 5.06 8.05 14.16
N LEU A 77 6.33 8.44 14.04
CA LEU A 77 7.00 8.60 12.76
C LEU A 77 7.08 7.27 11.99
N GLY A 78 7.42 6.17 12.66
CA GLY A 78 7.45 4.83 12.07
C GLY A 78 6.09 4.36 11.59
N ALA A 79 5.04 4.58 12.37
CA ALA A 79 3.66 4.28 11.98
C ALA A 79 3.21 5.13 10.78
N HIS A 80 3.57 6.42 10.76
CA HIS A 80 3.29 7.32 9.64
C HIS A 80 4.01 6.88 8.35
N PHE A 81 5.29 6.53 8.45
CA PHE A 81 6.07 6.00 7.33
C PHE A 81 5.45 4.71 6.78
N TYR A 82 5.10 3.76 7.66
CA TYR A 82 4.42 2.52 7.27
C TYR A 82 3.10 2.79 6.54
N PHE A 83 2.27 3.68 7.08
CA PHE A 83 1.01 4.09 6.46
C PHE A 83 1.22 4.67 5.06
N HIS A 84 2.22 5.53 4.88
CA HIS A 84 2.54 6.10 3.57
C HIS A 84 3.07 5.05 2.60
N VAL A 85 4.00 4.18 2.99
CA VAL A 85 4.50 3.10 2.13
C VAL A 85 3.37 2.17 1.70
N PHE A 86 2.49 1.79 2.64
CA PHE A 86 1.35 0.93 2.32
C PHE A 86 0.33 1.63 1.41
N ASN A 87 0.00 2.90 1.67
CA ASN A 87 -0.90 3.67 0.81
C ASN A 87 -0.31 3.96 -0.56
N MET A 88 1.00 4.18 -0.68
CA MET A 88 1.68 4.31 -1.96
C MET A 88 1.65 2.98 -2.72
N SER A 89 1.74 1.85 -2.01
CA SER A 89 1.61 0.52 -2.61
C SER A 89 0.22 0.30 -3.21
N GLU A 90 -0.85 0.71 -2.51
CA GLU A 90 -2.21 0.61 -3.06
C GLU A 90 -2.47 1.65 -4.17
N SER A 91 -1.92 2.86 -4.02
CA SER A 91 -1.98 3.91 -5.06
C SER A 91 -1.28 3.47 -6.35
N SER A 92 -0.09 2.88 -6.27
CA SER A 92 0.64 2.36 -7.44
C SER A 92 -0.11 1.23 -8.14
N ARG A 93 -0.83 0.39 -7.39
CA ARG A 93 -1.70 -0.66 -7.95
C ARG A 93 -2.90 -0.07 -8.69
N ARG A 94 -3.54 0.96 -8.14
CA ARG A 94 -4.63 1.69 -8.82
C ARG A 94 -4.15 2.40 -10.08
N ILE A 95 -2.97 3.02 -10.03
CA ILE A 95 -2.37 3.68 -11.20
C ILE A 95 -2.05 2.64 -12.28
N ARG A 96 -1.49 1.47 -11.92
CA ARG A 96 -1.29 0.36 -12.87
C ARG A 96 -2.60 -0.10 -13.50
N LEU A 97 -3.66 -0.22 -12.72
CA LEU A 97 -5.00 -0.58 -13.22
C LEU A 97 -5.54 0.46 -14.20
N LEU A 98 -5.47 1.75 -13.84
CA LEU A 98 -5.88 2.86 -14.72
C LEU A 98 -5.07 2.91 -16.01
N ARG A 99 -3.75 2.66 -15.95
CA ARG A 99 -2.89 2.58 -17.14
C ARG A 99 -3.33 1.47 -18.11
N ARG A 100 -3.71 0.30 -17.60
CA ARG A 100 -4.22 -0.79 -18.46
C ARG A 100 -5.56 -0.45 -19.12
N LEU A 101 -6.46 0.20 -18.37
CA LEU A 101 -7.72 0.72 -18.92
C LEU A 101 -7.50 1.79 -19.98
N LEU A 102 -6.52 2.69 -19.79
CA LEU A 102 -6.13 3.70 -20.77
C LEU A 102 -5.62 3.07 -22.08
N ASN A 103 -4.88 1.97 -21.99
CA ASN A 103 -4.34 1.23 -23.13
C ASN A 103 -5.36 0.34 -23.85
N LYS A 104 -6.67 0.47 -23.55
CA LYS A 104 -7.78 -0.30 -24.17
C LYS A 104 -7.66 -1.82 -24.06
N GLN A 105 -6.86 -2.36 -23.15
CA GLN A 105 -6.86 -3.81 -22.90
C GLN A 105 -8.22 -4.25 -22.40
N SER A 106 -8.76 -5.33 -22.99
CA SER A 106 -10.09 -5.79 -22.65
C SER A 106 -10.13 -6.30 -21.21
N MET A 107 -11.25 -6.13 -20.50
CA MET A 107 -11.45 -6.63 -19.13
C MET A 107 -11.09 -8.11 -18.96
N ARG A 108 -11.24 -8.89 -20.04
CA ARG A 108 -11.00 -10.34 -20.11
C ARG A 108 -9.50 -10.68 -20.13
N GLU A 109 -8.66 -9.80 -20.69
CA GLU A 109 -7.20 -9.97 -20.69
C GLU A 109 -6.59 -9.49 -19.37
N THR A 110 -7.11 -8.40 -18.82
CA THR A 110 -6.60 -7.81 -17.56
C THR A 110 -6.82 -8.70 -16.33
N THR A 111 -7.86 -9.55 -16.35
CA THR A 111 -8.18 -10.47 -15.26
C THR A 111 -7.31 -11.73 -15.24
N LYS A 112 -6.73 -12.14 -16.38
CA LYS A 112 -5.87 -13.34 -16.45
C LYS A 112 -4.57 -13.20 -15.66
N GLU A 113 -4.01 -11.99 -15.59
CA GLU A 113 -2.78 -11.73 -14.83
C GLU A 113 -3.03 -11.37 -13.36
N TYR A 114 -4.27 -11.02 -12.99
CA TYR A 114 -4.60 -10.61 -11.62
C TYR A 114 -5.23 -11.77 -10.83
N THR A 115 -4.40 -12.62 -10.27
CA THR A 115 -4.82 -13.53 -9.19
C THR A 115 -4.73 -12.78 -7.85
N PRO A 116 -5.77 -12.72 -7.00
CA PRO A 116 -7.12 -13.29 -7.10
C PRO A 116 -8.12 -12.34 -7.79
N ALA A 117 -8.99 -12.87 -8.66
CA ALA A 117 -9.98 -12.10 -9.43
C ALA A 117 -10.86 -11.17 -8.56
N GLY A 118 -11.16 -11.55 -7.32
CA GLY A 118 -11.92 -10.71 -6.38
C GLY A 118 -11.22 -9.39 -6.00
N MET A 119 -9.88 -9.35 -5.98
CA MET A 119 -9.14 -8.11 -5.68
C MET A 119 -9.21 -7.10 -6.83
N TYR A 120 -9.24 -7.59 -8.07
CA TYR A 120 -9.38 -6.74 -9.24
C TYR A 120 -10.77 -6.09 -9.28
N GLN A 121 -11.82 -6.89 -9.09
CA GLN A 121 -13.20 -6.41 -9.10
C GLN A 121 -13.47 -5.40 -7.98
N ALA A 122 -13.05 -5.69 -6.75
CA ALA A 122 -13.18 -4.75 -5.63
C ALA A 122 -12.42 -3.43 -5.87
N ARG A 123 -11.30 -3.45 -6.61
CA ARG A 123 -10.57 -2.23 -6.97
C ARG A 123 -11.27 -1.44 -8.06
N LEU A 124 -11.81 -2.14 -9.06
CA LEU A 124 -12.57 -1.52 -10.12
C LEU A 124 -13.84 -0.86 -9.58
N GLU A 125 -14.58 -1.54 -8.72
CA GLU A 125 -15.76 -1.00 -8.03
C GLU A 125 -15.43 0.28 -7.26
N ARG A 126 -14.27 0.34 -6.59
CA ARG A 126 -13.80 1.57 -5.92
C ARG A 126 -13.46 2.68 -6.91
N LEU A 127 -12.83 2.37 -8.04
CA LEU A 127 -12.55 3.37 -9.08
C LEU A 127 -13.84 3.95 -9.67
N VAL A 128 -14.86 3.11 -9.86
CA VAL A 128 -16.19 3.53 -10.31
C VAL A 128 -16.91 4.34 -9.24
N SER A 129 -16.90 3.90 -7.97
CA SER A 129 -17.57 4.63 -6.87
C SER A 129 -16.95 6.00 -6.60
N TRP A 130 -15.64 6.16 -6.83
CA TRP A 130 -14.95 7.44 -6.78
C TRP A 130 -15.08 8.28 -8.05
N LYS A 131 -15.91 7.85 -9.02
CA LYS A 131 -16.13 8.53 -10.29
C LYS A 131 -14.84 8.74 -11.10
N GLN A 132 -13.82 7.92 -10.87
CA GLN A 132 -12.55 7.96 -11.61
C GLN A 132 -12.64 7.16 -12.92
N VAL A 133 -13.57 6.23 -13.01
CA VAL A 133 -13.87 5.46 -14.22
C VAL A 133 -15.37 5.49 -14.47
N THR A 134 -15.80 5.73 -15.70
CA THR A 134 -17.21 5.70 -16.12
C THR A 134 -17.46 4.50 -17.02
N LEU A 135 -18.51 3.75 -16.72
CA LEU A 135 -18.99 2.68 -17.59
C LEU A 135 -19.90 3.30 -18.67
N ARG A 136 -19.54 3.16 -19.95
CA ARG A 136 -20.39 3.55 -21.09
C ARG A 136 -20.49 2.37 -22.06
N ALA A 137 -21.70 1.88 -22.32
CA ALA A 137 -21.97 0.76 -23.23
C ALA A 137 -21.09 -0.49 -22.98
N GLY A 138 -20.94 -0.89 -21.70
CA GLY A 138 -20.13 -2.04 -21.31
C GLY A 138 -18.61 -1.83 -21.37
N THR A 139 -18.15 -0.66 -21.80
CA THR A 139 -16.74 -0.29 -21.88
C THR A 139 -16.39 0.71 -20.77
N LEU A 140 -15.23 0.52 -20.13
CA LEU A 140 -14.75 1.38 -19.04
C LEU A 140 -13.88 2.49 -19.60
N TYR A 141 -14.24 3.74 -19.29
CA TYR A 141 -13.48 4.92 -19.70
C TYR A 141 -12.92 5.63 -18.46
N PRO A 142 -11.60 5.88 -18.40
CA PRO A 142 -11.02 6.68 -17.34
C PRO A 142 -11.48 8.14 -17.46
N LYS A 143 -11.91 8.74 -16.35
CA LYS A 143 -12.23 10.17 -16.26
C LYS A 143 -10.95 10.94 -15.94
N ALA A 144 -10.79 12.13 -16.52
CA ALA A 144 -9.70 13.05 -16.20
C ALA A 144 -9.71 13.36 -14.69
N SER A 145 -8.70 12.88 -13.98
CA SER A 145 -8.51 13.05 -12.54
C SER A 145 -7.02 13.20 -12.24
N ILE A 146 -6.68 13.68 -11.05
CA ILE A 146 -5.28 13.77 -10.61
C ILE A 146 -4.59 12.39 -10.71
N LEU A 147 -5.33 11.29 -10.50
CA LEU A 147 -4.81 9.94 -10.67
C LEU A 147 -4.51 9.59 -12.14
N SER A 148 -5.32 10.07 -13.10
CA SER A 148 -5.03 9.85 -14.52
C SER A 148 -3.80 10.65 -14.96
N LEU A 149 -3.59 11.84 -14.40
CA LEU A 149 -2.37 12.62 -14.60
C LEU A 149 -1.15 11.87 -14.04
N ALA A 150 -1.24 11.37 -12.80
CA ALA A 150 -0.17 10.56 -12.20
C ALA A 150 0.15 9.31 -13.04
N ALA A 151 -0.88 8.66 -13.62
CA ALA A 151 -0.70 7.53 -14.53
C ALA A 151 0.06 7.92 -15.81
N HIS A 152 -0.24 9.08 -16.40
CA HIS A 152 0.49 9.60 -17.56
C HIS A 152 1.93 9.97 -17.22
N ILE A 153 2.16 10.67 -16.11
CA ILE A 153 3.51 11.02 -15.65
C ILE A 153 4.35 9.75 -15.43
N LEU A 154 3.79 8.75 -14.75
CA LEU A 154 4.47 7.47 -14.56
C LEU A 154 4.74 6.76 -15.88
N HIS A 155 3.85 6.85 -16.87
CA HIS A 155 4.10 6.26 -18.19
C HIS A 155 5.24 6.97 -18.94
N ILE A 156 5.29 8.31 -18.88
CA ILE A 156 6.38 9.11 -19.44
C ILE A 156 7.69 8.76 -18.74
N LEU A 157 7.68 8.67 -17.42
CA LEU A 157 8.86 8.35 -16.61
C LEU A 157 9.37 6.92 -16.88
N ASP A 158 8.47 5.94 -16.98
CA ASP A 158 8.77 4.55 -17.32
C ASP A 158 9.37 4.46 -18.74
N ARG A 159 8.86 5.25 -19.69
CA ARG A 159 9.40 5.34 -21.05
C ARG A 159 10.77 6.02 -21.10
N LEU A 160 11.00 7.01 -20.26
CA LEU A 160 12.29 7.72 -20.15
C LEU A 160 13.36 6.85 -19.49
N MET A 161 13.00 6.12 -18.43
CA MET A 161 13.94 5.31 -17.63
C MET A 161 14.18 3.91 -18.21
N PHE A 162 13.19 3.33 -18.90
CA PHE A 162 13.28 2.00 -19.50
C PHE A 162 12.89 2.03 -20.98
N PRO A 163 13.64 2.77 -21.83
CA PRO A 163 13.31 2.93 -23.24
C PRO A 163 13.29 1.59 -23.99
N GLU A 164 14.12 0.63 -23.60
CA GLU A 164 14.22 -0.69 -24.24
C GLU A 164 12.90 -1.49 -24.23
N ARG A 165 12.02 -1.28 -23.23
CA ARG A 165 10.71 -1.94 -23.16
C ARG A 165 9.73 -1.50 -24.25
N PHE A 166 10.05 -0.44 -24.99
CA PHE A 166 9.19 0.15 -26.00
C PHE A 166 9.80 0.13 -27.40
N ILE A 167 11.03 -0.39 -27.55
CA ILE A 167 11.76 -0.38 -28.81
C ILE A 167 11.48 -1.64 -29.65
N ASP A 168 10.89 -2.71 -29.10
CA ASP A 168 10.59 -3.89 -29.93
C ASP A 168 9.26 -4.59 -29.63
N PRO A 169 8.25 -4.41 -30.51
CA PRO A 169 7.19 -5.37 -30.76
C PRO A 169 7.40 -6.14 -32.09
N LEU A 170 8.56 -6.07 -32.75
CA LEU A 170 8.81 -6.66 -34.08
C LEU A 170 9.78 -7.86 -34.08
N HIS A 171 10.08 -8.42 -32.91
CA HIS A 171 10.77 -9.70 -32.76
C HIS A 171 9.94 -10.67 -31.90
N GLU A 172 8.68 -10.89 -32.27
CA GLU A 172 8.08 -12.21 -32.05
C GLU A 172 8.51 -13.08 -33.23
N ASP A 173 9.53 -13.89 -32.99
CA ASP A 173 9.99 -14.96 -33.89
C ASP A 173 8.80 -15.83 -34.31
N PRO A 174 8.62 -16.09 -35.63
CA PRO A 174 7.59 -16.98 -36.12
C PRO A 174 8.10 -18.43 -36.16
N GLU A 175 8.58 -19.01 -35.06
CA GLU A 175 8.90 -20.45 -35.05
C GLU A 175 8.68 -21.10 -33.69
N VAL A 176 7.54 -21.76 -33.52
CA VAL A 176 7.49 -23.09 -32.89
C VAL A 176 6.45 -23.90 -33.66
N GLY A 177 6.96 -24.83 -34.47
CA GLY A 177 6.19 -25.91 -35.11
C GLY A 177 5.82 -27.04 -34.14
#